data_AF-A0A246B6E2-F1
#
_entry.id   AF-A0A246B6E2-F1
#
_cell.length_a   1.000
_cell.length_b   1.000
_cell.length_c   1.000
_cell.angle_alpha   90.00
_cell.angle_beta   90.00
_cell.angle_gamma   90.00
#
_symmetry.space_group_name_H-M   'P 1'
#
loop_
_entity.id
_entity.type
_entity.pdbx_description
1 polymer ?
#
loop_
_entity_poly.entity_id
_entity_poly.type
_entity_poly.pdbx_seq_one_letter_code
_entity_poly.pdbx_strand_id
1 'polypeptide(L)'
;MQMEETLLTTVLKAAAGETLKKITTSTIEKIKTDRLISKKSELDNVVNKFPTKYKTHFNEIIKWSNSIPFIGLSKPKKTKISTVELIISSDIFQNMEGKKNKVSEREILNSAENILLVGAPGAGKTTTVKRLILEYIQNYDSYSNLTSLILVRLRDIPTTTTIYKFILDVLNIKYEDKIIKYELIQKKKDKKRNTTYDEIILREKVETFVGELSAQDFLSSLLNNINCLLILDGIDEISKEIQNNTIRDIEKLGLKLTDSKILATVRKSELNKLLDNFEILEISPLNVKQI
;
A
#
# COMPACT_ATOMS: atom_id res chain seq x y z
N MET A 1 -17.11 -7.12 28.65
CA MET A 1 -16.29 -6.00 28.13
C MET A 1 -14.78 -6.16 28.38
N GLN A 2 -14.25 -6.18 29.61
CA GLN A 2 -12.79 -6.41 29.85
C GLN A 2 -12.31 -7.83 29.42
N MET A 3 -13.17 -8.84 29.56
CA MET A 3 -12.85 -10.22 29.19
C MET A 3 -12.78 -10.44 27.67
N GLU A 4 -13.65 -9.79 26.88
CA GLU A 4 -13.60 -9.79 25.41
C GLU A 4 -12.41 -9.01 24.87
N GLU A 5 -12.01 -7.92 25.53
CA GLU A 5 -10.84 -7.12 25.15
C GLU A 5 -9.54 -7.91 25.37
N THR A 6 -9.48 -8.69 26.43
CA THR A 6 -8.35 -9.59 26.74
C THR A 6 -8.31 -10.77 25.76
N LEU A 7 -9.48 -11.35 25.43
CA LEU A 7 -9.58 -12.44 24.48
C LEU A 7 -9.23 -11.99 23.06
N LEU A 8 -9.75 -10.86 22.60
CA LEU A 8 -9.41 -10.27 21.30
C LEU A 8 -7.92 -9.96 21.25
N THR A 9 -7.35 -9.30 22.25
CA THR A 9 -5.90 -9.02 22.27
C THR A 9 -5.05 -10.30 22.29
N THR A 10 -5.54 -11.38 22.90
CA THR A 10 -4.83 -12.67 22.95
C THR A 10 -4.94 -13.44 21.64
N VAL A 11 -6.13 -13.50 21.05
CA VAL A 11 -6.39 -14.08 19.72
C VAL A 11 -5.63 -13.30 18.64
N LEU A 12 -5.61 -11.97 18.72
CA LEU A 12 -4.85 -11.11 17.81
C LEU A 12 -3.34 -11.31 17.94
N LYS A 13 -2.82 -11.50 19.16
CA LYS A 13 -1.40 -11.78 19.37
C LYS A 13 -1.01 -13.19 18.94
N ALA A 14 -1.89 -14.17 19.13
CA ALA A 14 -1.67 -15.57 18.75
C ALA A 14 -1.79 -15.76 17.24
N ALA A 15 -2.88 -15.28 16.62
CA ALA A 15 -3.10 -15.30 15.18
C ALA A 15 -1.99 -14.50 14.48
N ALA A 16 -1.73 -13.25 14.87
CA ALA A 16 -0.64 -12.49 14.26
C ALA A 16 0.72 -13.15 14.45
N GLY A 17 0.97 -13.85 15.57
CA GLY A 17 2.25 -14.50 15.85
C GLY A 17 2.53 -15.74 14.99
N GLU A 18 1.57 -16.66 14.88
CA GLU A 18 1.70 -17.85 14.02
C GLU A 18 1.61 -17.50 12.54
N THR A 19 0.70 -16.60 12.17
CA THR A 19 0.58 -16.03 10.84
C THR A 19 1.87 -15.34 10.43
N LEU A 20 2.43 -14.46 11.28
CA LEU A 20 3.72 -13.83 11.01
C LEU A 20 4.82 -14.85 10.83
N LYS A 21 4.89 -15.85 11.70
CA LYS A 21 5.92 -16.88 11.63
C LYS A 21 5.80 -17.66 10.32
N LYS A 22 4.60 -18.08 9.93
CA LYS A 22 4.33 -18.83 8.69
C LYS A 22 4.65 -18.00 7.45
N ILE A 23 4.15 -16.77 7.39
CA ILE A 23 4.40 -15.82 6.29
C ILE A 23 5.88 -15.53 6.15
N THR A 24 6.55 -15.29 7.27
CA THR A 24 7.96 -14.97 7.23
C THR A 24 8.76 -16.18 6.79
N THR A 25 8.52 -17.37 7.34
CA THR A 25 9.21 -18.59 6.92
C THR A 25 8.99 -18.91 5.45
N SER A 26 7.76 -18.86 4.94
CA SER A 26 7.47 -19.15 3.53
C SER A 26 8.04 -18.10 2.57
N THR A 27 8.02 -16.83 2.96
CA THR A 27 8.59 -15.73 2.18
C THR A 27 10.11 -15.82 2.12
N ILE A 28 10.74 -16.14 3.26
CA ILE A 28 12.18 -16.37 3.34
C ILE A 28 12.60 -17.52 2.45
N GLU A 29 11.86 -18.63 2.47
CA GLU A 29 12.16 -19.80 1.64
C GLU A 29 11.98 -19.48 0.16
N LYS A 30 10.88 -18.83 -0.26
CA LYS A 30 10.67 -18.45 -1.68
C LYS A 30 11.71 -17.45 -2.18
N ILE A 31 12.00 -16.38 -1.42
CA ILE A 31 13.05 -15.40 -1.77
C ILE A 31 14.42 -16.07 -1.92
N LYS A 32 14.73 -17.07 -1.09
CA LYS A 32 15.97 -17.86 -1.21
C LYS A 32 16.03 -18.73 -2.45
N THR A 33 14.88 -19.13 -3.00
CA THR A 33 14.79 -20.08 -4.12
C THR A 33 14.78 -19.37 -5.49
N ASP A 34 14.24 -18.15 -5.59
CA ASP A 34 13.88 -17.55 -6.89
C ASP A 34 14.98 -16.83 -7.69
N ARG A 35 16.18 -16.52 -7.14
CA ARG A 35 17.45 -16.32 -7.89
C ARG A 35 18.54 -15.62 -7.04
N LEU A 36 19.75 -16.20 -7.14
CA LEU A 36 21.10 -15.61 -7.23
C LEU A 36 21.27 -14.14 -6.77
N ILE A 37 22.19 -13.87 -5.82
CA ILE A 37 23.46 -13.16 -6.02
C ILE A 37 24.26 -13.10 -4.68
N SER A 38 25.59 -13.19 -4.85
CA SER A 38 26.79 -13.25 -4.00
C SER A 38 26.86 -12.62 -2.58
N LYS A 39 25.80 -12.06 -2.01
CA LYS A 39 25.80 -11.57 -0.60
C LYS A 39 24.59 -12.08 0.19
N LYS A 40 24.51 -13.42 0.27
CA LYS A 40 23.51 -14.17 1.05
C LYS A 40 23.29 -13.62 2.46
N SER A 41 24.35 -13.10 3.11
CA SER A 41 24.32 -12.62 4.50
C SER A 41 23.46 -11.37 4.74
N GLU A 42 23.42 -10.41 3.81
CA GLU A 42 22.64 -9.18 4.02
C GLU A 42 21.15 -9.42 3.82
N LEU A 43 20.78 -10.16 2.77
CA LEU A 43 19.41 -10.58 2.53
C LEU A 43 18.92 -11.48 3.67
N ASP A 44 19.73 -12.46 4.10
CA ASP A 44 19.43 -13.31 5.26
C ASP A 44 19.20 -12.48 6.53
N ASN A 45 19.96 -11.41 6.74
CA ASN A 45 19.76 -10.53 7.89
C ASN A 45 18.43 -9.76 7.82
N VAL A 46 18.03 -9.29 6.65
CA VAL A 46 16.72 -8.64 6.43
C VAL A 46 15.61 -9.65 6.68
N VAL A 47 15.69 -10.81 6.03
CA VAL A 47 14.84 -11.98 6.16
C VAL A 47 14.64 -12.38 7.64
N ASN A 48 15.73 -12.57 8.38
CA ASN A 48 15.69 -13.03 9.76
C ASN A 48 15.10 -11.98 10.73
N LYS A 49 15.24 -10.69 10.42
CA LYS A 49 14.74 -9.59 11.27
C LYS A 49 13.35 -9.13 10.88
N PHE A 50 12.93 -9.37 9.64
CA PHE A 50 11.61 -9.00 9.11
C PHE A 50 10.43 -9.38 10.03
N PRO A 51 10.32 -10.60 10.60
CA PRO A 51 9.14 -10.95 11.41
C PRO A 51 9.02 -10.05 12.64
N THR A 52 10.13 -9.72 13.28
CA THR A 52 10.14 -8.85 14.46
C THR A 52 9.78 -7.40 14.10
N LYS A 53 10.26 -6.92 12.95
CA LYS A 53 10.00 -5.56 12.48
C LYS A 53 8.57 -5.39 11.99
N TYR A 54 8.10 -6.33 11.18
CA TYR A 54 6.70 -6.38 10.77
C TYR A 54 5.77 -6.50 11.98
N LYS A 55 6.10 -7.31 13.00
CA LYS A 55 5.30 -7.38 14.23
C LYS A 55 5.13 -6.02 14.89
N THR A 56 6.18 -5.21 14.96
CA THR A 56 6.12 -3.85 15.47
C THR A 56 5.17 -2.99 14.64
N HIS A 57 5.34 -2.98 13.31
CA HIS A 57 4.47 -2.26 12.39
C HIS A 57 3.00 -2.70 12.50
N PHE A 58 2.74 -4.00 12.54
CA PHE A 58 1.41 -4.57 12.66
C PHE A 58 0.72 -4.16 13.98
N ASN A 59 1.46 -4.10 15.08
CA ASN A 59 0.94 -3.58 16.34
C ASN A 59 0.59 -2.09 16.26
N GLU A 60 1.37 -1.30 15.53
CA GLU A 60 1.07 0.12 15.29
C GLU A 60 -0.20 0.27 14.45
N ILE A 61 -0.36 -0.56 13.41
CA ILE A 61 -1.57 -0.63 12.59
C ILE A 61 -2.80 -0.93 13.46
N ILE A 62 -2.73 -1.94 14.34
CA ILE A 62 -3.83 -2.29 15.27
C ILE A 62 -4.18 -1.10 16.17
N LYS A 63 -3.18 -0.44 16.75
CA LYS A 63 -3.42 0.72 17.63
C LYS A 63 -4.06 1.89 16.86
N TRP A 64 -3.57 2.15 15.66
CA TRP A 64 -4.06 3.20 14.80
C TRP A 64 -5.49 2.94 14.32
N SER A 65 -5.82 1.70 13.94
CA SER A 65 -7.14 1.32 13.44
C SER A 65 -8.22 1.29 14.52
N ASN A 66 -7.84 0.97 15.77
CA ASN A 66 -8.79 0.90 16.89
C ASN A 66 -9.31 2.24 17.41
N SER A 67 -8.66 3.36 17.09
CA SER A 67 -8.99 4.67 17.66
C SER A 67 -9.29 5.72 16.59
N ILE A 68 -10.33 6.53 16.82
CA ILE A 68 -10.65 7.71 16.00
C ILE A 68 -10.65 8.95 16.89
N PRO A 69 -9.82 9.97 16.56
CA PRO A 69 -9.92 11.25 17.21
C PRO A 69 -11.21 11.94 16.76
N PHE A 70 -12.05 12.34 17.71
CA PHE A 70 -13.21 13.17 17.46
C PHE A 70 -12.87 14.60 17.88
N ILE A 71 -13.04 15.56 16.96
CA ILE A 71 -12.88 16.97 17.27
C ILE A 71 -13.87 17.33 18.38
N GLY A 72 -13.39 18.00 19.43
CA GLY A 72 -14.19 18.40 20.59
C GLY A 72 -14.31 17.35 21.71
N LEU A 73 -13.72 16.15 21.56
CA LEU A 73 -13.62 15.18 22.65
C LEU A 73 -12.20 15.11 23.21
N SER A 74 -12.10 14.99 24.54
CA SER A 74 -10.83 14.88 25.26
C SER A 74 -10.11 13.54 25.04
N LYS A 75 -10.83 12.51 24.58
CA LYS A 75 -10.30 11.17 24.34
C LYS A 75 -10.76 10.61 22.99
N PRO A 76 -9.87 9.92 22.23
CA PRO A 76 -10.26 9.15 21.05
C PRO A 76 -11.31 8.09 21.40
N LYS A 77 -12.23 7.82 20.48
CA LYS A 77 -13.25 6.76 20.62
C LYS A 77 -12.85 5.50 19.85
N LYS A 78 -13.45 4.36 20.23
CA LYS A 78 -13.25 3.07 19.56
C LYS A 78 -13.91 3.07 18.19
N THR A 79 -13.14 2.78 17.14
CA THR A 79 -13.60 2.82 15.74
C THR A 79 -14.85 1.96 15.50
N LYS A 80 -14.80 0.67 15.85
CA LYS A 80 -15.87 -0.30 15.56
C LYS A 80 -17.23 0.08 16.17
N ILE A 81 -17.23 0.71 17.35
CA ILE A 81 -18.46 1.05 18.07
C ILE A 81 -18.95 2.46 17.70
N SER A 82 -18.04 3.33 17.23
CA SER A 82 -18.32 4.76 17.02
C SER A 82 -18.49 5.14 15.56
N THR A 83 -18.51 4.16 14.66
CA THR A 83 -18.62 4.39 13.22
C THR A 83 -19.52 3.36 12.57
N VAL A 84 -20.13 3.75 11.45
CA VAL A 84 -20.96 2.89 10.60
C VAL A 84 -20.25 2.63 9.29
N GLU A 85 -20.47 1.46 8.70
CA GLU A 85 -19.99 1.17 7.34
C GLU A 85 -20.61 2.18 6.36
N LEU A 86 -19.77 2.74 5.48
CA LEU A 86 -20.19 3.70 4.48
C LEU A 86 -20.61 2.98 3.21
N ILE A 87 -21.52 3.59 2.45
CA ILE A 87 -21.90 3.04 1.15
C ILE A 87 -20.79 3.35 0.17
N ILE A 88 -20.20 2.31 -0.41
CA ILE A 88 -19.16 2.42 -1.44
C ILE A 88 -19.78 1.96 -2.76
N SER A 89 -19.47 2.65 -3.86
CA SER A 89 -19.98 2.32 -5.19
C SER A 89 -18.87 2.27 -6.22
N SER A 90 -18.97 1.34 -7.18
CA SER A 90 -18.03 1.19 -8.31
C SER A 90 -18.19 2.25 -9.41
N ASP A 91 -19.30 3.02 -9.39
CA ASP A 91 -19.61 3.98 -10.46
C ASP A 91 -19.36 5.43 -10.00
N ILE A 92 -18.32 6.06 -10.55
CA ILE A 92 -17.96 7.47 -10.27
C ILE A 92 -18.85 8.46 -11.07
N PHE A 93 -19.37 8.03 -12.23
CA PHE A 93 -19.93 8.90 -13.27
C PHE A 93 -21.28 8.43 -13.82
N GLN A 94 -22.25 8.10 -12.97
CA GLN A 94 -23.65 8.03 -13.43
C GLN A 94 -24.51 9.08 -12.73
N ASN A 95 -24.68 10.18 -13.45
CA ASN A 95 -25.88 11.00 -13.37
C ASN A 95 -27.07 10.12 -13.76
N MET A 96 -28.11 10.13 -12.92
CA MET A 96 -29.49 9.72 -13.20
C MET A 96 -29.78 8.20 -13.34
N GLU A 97 -30.62 7.71 -12.44
CA GLU A 97 -31.49 6.52 -12.54
C GLU A 97 -30.88 5.10 -12.55
N GLY A 98 -29.56 4.92 -12.68
CA GLY A 98 -28.91 3.60 -12.54
C GLY A 98 -28.84 3.09 -11.08
N LYS A 99 -29.17 1.82 -10.83
CA LYS A 99 -28.89 1.15 -9.55
C LYS A 99 -27.38 1.15 -9.33
N LYS A 100 -26.88 1.99 -8.41
CA LYS A 100 -25.48 1.92 -7.96
C LYS A 100 -25.18 0.54 -7.41
N ASN A 101 -24.20 -0.15 -7.99
CA ASN A 101 -23.66 -1.36 -7.41
C ASN A 101 -22.98 -0.98 -6.09
N LYS A 102 -23.53 -1.47 -4.98
CA LYS A 102 -22.96 -1.27 -3.66
C LYS A 102 -21.85 -2.29 -3.47
N VAL A 103 -20.68 -1.80 -3.06
CA VAL A 103 -19.54 -2.62 -2.69
C VAL A 103 -19.40 -2.55 -1.17
N SER A 104 -19.35 -3.70 -0.53
CA SER A 104 -19.10 -3.85 0.91
C SER A 104 -17.60 -3.83 1.21
N GLU A 105 -17.24 -3.55 2.46
CA GLU A 105 -15.85 -3.62 2.91
C GLU A 105 -15.24 -5.02 2.73
N ARG A 106 -16.06 -6.07 2.85
CA ARG A 106 -15.63 -7.46 2.60
C ARG A 106 -15.30 -7.72 1.15
N GLU A 107 -16.11 -7.19 0.22
CA GLU A 107 -15.83 -7.30 -1.22
C GLU A 107 -14.53 -6.58 -1.58
N ILE A 108 -14.27 -5.42 -0.98
CA ILE A 108 -12.97 -4.71 -1.13
C ILE A 108 -11.82 -5.60 -0.66
N LEU A 109 -11.95 -6.26 0.49
CA LEU A 109 -10.91 -7.16 1.02
C LEU A 109 -10.75 -8.43 0.17
N ASN A 110 -11.81 -8.93 -0.47
CA ASN A 110 -11.77 -10.12 -1.32
C ASN A 110 -11.38 -9.86 -2.79
N SER A 111 -11.45 -8.62 -3.26
CA SER A 111 -11.05 -8.27 -4.64
C SER A 111 -9.60 -8.64 -4.92
N ALA A 112 -9.27 -9.04 -6.15
CA ALA A 112 -7.88 -9.21 -6.58
C ALA A 112 -7.27 -7.91 -7.11
N GLU A 113 -8.10 -6.93 -7.44
CA GLU A 113 -7.70 -5.71 -8.11
C GLU A 113 -7.01 -4.72 -7.15
N ASN A 114 -6.15 -3.88 -7.70
CA ASN A 114 -5.72 -2.67 -7.01
C ASN A 114 -6.93 -1.71 -6.94
N ILE A 115 -7.17 -1.09 -5.78
CA ILE A 115 -8.35 -0.27 -5.53
C ILE A 115 -7.93 1.16 -5.19
N LEU A 116 -8.56 2.12 -5.86
CA LEU A 116 -8.48 3.54 -5.54
C LEU A 116 -9.80 3.98 -4.90
N LEU A 117 -9.79 4.20 -3.58
CA LEU A 117 -10.94 4.65 -2.81
C LEU A 117 -11.01 6.19 -2.81
N VAL A 118 -12.01 6.70 -3.49
CA VAL A 118 -12.26 8.12 -3.73
C VAL A 118 -13.36 8.64 -2.83
N GLY A 119 -13.27 9.90 -2.42
CA GLY A 119 -14.37 10.57 -1.73
C GLY A 119 -14.08 12.03 -1.44
N ALA A 120 -15.13 12.80 -1.15
CA ALA A 120 -15.02 14.20 -0.75
C ALA A 120 -14.15 14.38 0.52
N PRO A 121 -13.65 15.61 0.81
CA PRO A 121 -13.09 15.94 2.11
C PRO A 121 -14.07 15.58 3.23
N GLY A 122 -13.61 14.92 4.29
CA GLY A 122 -14.48 14.50 5.39
C GLY A 122 -15.40 13.31 5.10
N ALA A 123 -15.39 12.73 3.88
CA ALA A 123 -16.22 11.58 3.52
C ALA A 123 -15.89 10.27 4.28
N GLY A 124 -14.91 10.29 5.19
CA GLY A 124 -14.57 9.13 6.01
C GLY A 124 -13.62 8.12 5.38
N LYS A 125 -12.81 8.49 4.37
CA LYS A 125 -11.81 7.60 3.73
C LYS A 125 -10.88 6.90 4.73
N THR A 126 -10.15 7.66 5.54
CA THR A 126 -9.28 7.12 6.60
C THR A 126 -10.09 6.27 7.59
N THR A 127 -11.32 6.67 7.91
CA THR A 127 -12.21 5.88 8.78
C THR A 127 -12.58 4.53 8.16
N THR A 128 -12.91 4.49 6.88
CA THR A 128 -13.15 3.25 6.12
C THR A 128 -11.92 2.37 6.10
N VAL A 129 -10.73 2.94 5.86
CA VAL A 129 -9.45 2.19 5.94
C VAL A 129 -9.27 1.56 7.33
N LYS A 130 -9.54 2.30 8.41
CA LYS A 130 -9.48 1.76 9.77
C LYS A 130 -10.45 0.59 9.98
N ARG A 131 -11.68 0.70 9.46
CA ARG A 131 -12.67 -0.39 9.55
C ARG A 131 -12.25 -1.61 8.74
N LEU A 132 -11.79 -1.43 7.51
CA LEU A 132 -11.23 -2.49 6.66
C LEU A 132 -10.11 -3.26 7.36
N ILE A 133 -9.19 -2.55 8.01
CA ILE A 133 -8.12 -3.17 8.80
C ILE A 133 -8.70 -4.00 9.95
N LEU A 134 -9.69 -3.49 10.68
CA LEU A 134 -10.33 -4.22 11.78
C LEU A 134 -11.12 -5.44 11.27
N GLU A 135 -11.80 -5.32 10.13
CA GLU A 135 -12.55 -6.40 9.49
C GLU A 135 -11.62 -7.51 9.00
N TYR A 136 -10.50 -7.15 8.37
CA TYR A 136 -9.43 -8.08 7.99
C TYR A 136 -8.91 -8.84 9.20
N ILE A 137 -8.60 -8.09 10.27
CA ILE A 137 -8.04 -8.65 11.50
C ILE A 137 -9.02 -9.61 12.20
N GLN A 138 -10.30 -9.27 12.26
CA GLN A 138 -11.31 -10.05 12.97
C GLN A 138 -11.74 -11.31 12.23
N ASN A 139 -11.67 -11.28 10.90
CA ASN A 139 -12.09 -12.39 10.04
C ASN A 139 -10.91 -12.91 9.22
N TYR A 140 -9.69 -12.86 9.78
CA TYR A 140 -8.45 -13.21 9.08
C TYR A 140 -8.54 -14.56 8.37
N ASP A 141 -9.07 -15.58 9.06
CA ASP A 141 -9.21 -16.95 8.51
C ASP A 141 -10.20 -17.04 7.32
N SER A 142 -11.04 -16.02 7.13
CA SER A 142 -11.98 -15.93 6.00
C SER A 142 -11.33 -15.40 4.72
N TYR A 143 -10.12 -14.82 4.80
CA TYR A 143 -9.42 -14.22 3.67
C TYR A 143 -8.30 -15.14 3.19
N SER A 144 -8.65 -16.14 2.37
CA SER A 144 -7.67 -17.14 1.88
C SER A 144 -6.52 -16.54 1.06
N ASN A 145 -6.76 -15.39 0.42
CA ASN A 145 -5.85 -14.81 -0.55
C ASN A 145 -4.97 -13.69 0.04
N LEU A 146 -5.25 -13.21 1.25
CA LEU A 146 -4.49 -12.14 1.90
C LEU A 146 -3.88 -12.67 3.19
N THR A 147 -2.55 -12.67 3.27
CA THR A 147 -1.87 -13.15 4.48
C THR A 147 -1.28 -12.01 5.30
N SER A 148 -0.96 -10.88 4.65
CA SER A 148 -0.33 -9.71 5.30
C SER A 148 -1.04 -8.40 4.99
N LEU A 149 -0.76 -7.40 5.82
CA LEU A 149 -1.22 -6.03 5.66
C LEU A 149 -0.11 -5.05 6.04
N ILE A 150 0.15 -4.10 5.15
CA ILE A 150 1.10 -3.01 5.39
C ILE A 150 0.34 -1.69 5.19
N LEU A 151 0.38 -0.81 6.18
CA LEU A 151 -0.15 0.55 6.07
C LEU A 151 0.99 1.55 5.86
N VAL A 152 0.81 2.45 4.90
CA VAL A 152 1.67 3.59 4.65
C VAL A 152 0.80 4.85 4.63
N ARG A 153 1.07 5.78 5.54
CA ARG A 153 0.40 7.08 5.54
C ARG A 153 1.21 8.02 4.65
N LEU A 154 0.65 8.37 3.50
CA LEU A 154 1.38 9.10 2.46
C LEU A 154 1.72 10.55 2.86
N ARG A 155 0.97 11.13 3.81
CA ARG A 155 1.30 12.44 4.43
C ARG A 155 2.62 12.46 5.19
N ASP A 156 3.14 11.30 5.58
CA ASP A 156 4.35 11.20 6.39
C ASP A 156 5.61 11.07 5.52
N ILE A 157 5.46 11.01 4.19
CA ILE A 157 6.58 10.86 3.26
C ILE A 157 7.38 12.18 3.18
N PRO A 158 8.68 12.17 3.51
CA PRO A 158 9.54 13.33 3.34
C PRO A 158 9.70 13.70 1.85
N THR A 159 9.85 14.99 1.54
CA THR A 159 10.02 15.48 0.16
C THR A 159 11.30 15.00 -0.54
N THR A 160 12.24 14.43 0.21
CA THR A 160 13.50 13.89 -0.30
C THR A 160 13.48 12.37 -0.51
N THR A 161 12.35 11.72 -0.21
CA THR A 161 12.23 10.26 -0.13
C THR A 161 11.25 9.75 -1.19
N THR A 162 11.61 8.65 -1.85
CA THR A 162 10.70 7.94 -2.77
C THR A 162 9.74 7.04 -1.99
N ILE A 163 8.60 6.67 -2.56
CA ILE A 163 7.67 5.73 -1.91
C ILE A 163 8.34 4.39 -1.59
N TYR A 164 9.24 3.90 -2.46
CA TYR A 164 9.97 2.66 -2.20
C TYR A 164 10.86 2.77 -0.96
N LYS A 165 11.66 3.84 -0.84
CA LYS A 165 12.47 4.10 0.37
C LYS A 165 11.59 4.19 1.61
N PHE A 166 10.48 4.92 1.51
CA PHE A 166 9.59 5.09 2.65
C PHE A 166 8.93 3.77 3.09
N ILE A 167 8.52 2.91 2.16
CA ILE A 167 8.03 1.56 2.48
C ILE A 167 9.13 0.74 3.16
N LEU A 168 10.37 0.80 2.67
CA LEU A 168 11.50 0.12 3.30
C LEU A 168 11.76 0.64 4.72
N ASP A 169 11.68 1.96 4.94
CA ASP A 169 11.81 2.58 6.26
C ASP A 169 10.71 2.13 7.22
N VAL A 170 9.45 2.10 6.77
CA VAL A 170 8.29 1.59 7.52
C VAL A 170 8.51 0.13 7.94
N LEU A 171 9.08 -0.69 7.04
CA LEU A 171 9.40 -2.09 7.32
C LEU A 171 10.74 -2.28 8.04
N ASN A 172 11.48 -1.20 8.27
CA ASN A 172 12.82 -1.18 8.85
C ASN A 172 13.80 -2.11 8.11
N ILE A 173 13.73 -2.06 6.78
CA ILE A 173 14.61 -2.79 5.87
C ILE A 173 15.72 -1.85 5.43
N LYS A 174 16.96 -2.28 5.62
CA LYS A 174 18.13 -1.50 5.20
C LYS A 174 18.24 -1.48 3.68
N TYR A 175 18.65 -0.33 3.16
CA TYR A 175 18.91 -0.13 1.74
C TYR A 175 20.15 0.75 1.54
N GLU A 176 20.63 0.76 0.29
CA GLU A 176 21.72 1.62 -0.15
C GLU A 176 21.36 2.29 -1.47
N ASP A 177 21.85 3.51 -1.67
CA ASP A 177 21.71 4.20 -2.94
C ASP A 177 22.95 3.94 -3.80
N LYS A 178 22.74 3.49 -5.04
CA LYS A 178 23.79 3.26 -6.03
C LYS A 178 23.61 4.20 -7.21
N ILE A 179 24.71 4.70 -7.75
CA ILE A 179 24.70 5.43 -9.02
C ILE A 179 24.75 4.41 -10.16
N ILE A 180 23.68 4.33 -10.94
CA ILE A 180 23.61 3.50 -12.14
C ILE A 180 23.91 4.37 -13.36
N LYS A 181 24.85 3.90 -14.18
CA LYS A 181 25.11 4.47 -15.51
C LYS A 181 24.29 3.72 -16.54
N TYR A 182 23.62 4.44 -17.44
CA TYR A 182 22.84 3.85 -18.52
C TYR A 182 23.00 4.65 -19.81
N GLU A 183 22.87 3.95 -20.93
CA GLU A 183 22.91 4.53 -22.26
C GLU A 183 21.49 4.88 -22.71
N LEU A 184 21.31 6.12 -23.16
CA LEU A 184 20.06 6.59 -23.74
C LEU A 184 20.29 6.84 -25.23
N ILE A 185 19.58 6.08 -26.06
CA ILE A 185 19.63 6.23 -27.51
C ILE A 185 18.67 7.35 -27.91
N GLN A 186 19.21 8.46 -28.40
CA GLN A 186 18.43 9.58 -28.92
C GLN A 186 18.55 9.65 -30.44
N LYS A 187 17.41 9.61 -31.13
CA LYS A 187 17.37 9.83 -32.58
C LYS A 187 17.58 11.31 -32.89
N LYS A 188 18.69 11.64 -33.55
CA LYS A 188 18.96 12.98 -34.07
C LYS A 188 18.79 13.02 -35.58
N LYS A 189 18.21 14.11 -36.08
CA LYS A 189 18.04 14.36 -37.51
C LYS A 189 19.11 15.34 -37.97
N ASP A 190 19.98 14.91 -38.87
CA ASP A 190 20.89 15.80 -39.59
C ASP A 190 20.10 16.51 -40.70
N LYS A 191 19.83 17.80 -40.50
CA LYS A 191 19.10 18.63 -41.46
C LYS A 191 19.83 18.79 -42.79
N LYS A 192 21.17 18.70 -42.82
CA LYS A 192 21.96 18.89 -44.04
C LYS A 192 21.98 17.63 -44.91
N ARG A 193 22.04 16.46 -44.30
CA ARG A 193 22.09 15.16 -45.00
C ARG A 193 20.72 14.48 -45.12
N ASN A 194 19.67 15.08 -44.55
CA ASN A 194 18.33 14.49 -44.43
C ASN A 194 18.35 13.04 -43.90
N THR A 195 19.29 12.74 -43.01
CA THR A 195 19.48 11.41 -42.40
C THR A 195 19.19 11.47 -40.90
N THR A 196 18.73 10.36 -40.35
CA THR A 196 18.55 10.16 -38.91
C THR A 196 19.63 9.22 -38.43
N TYR A 197 20.29 9.56 -37.32
CA TYR A 197 21.29 8.72 -36.68
C TYR A 197 20.98 8.61 -35.19
N ASP A 198 21.44 7.50 -34.61
CA ASP A 198 21.34 7.24 -33.18
C ASP A 198 22.54 7.88 -32.48
N GLU A 199 22.27 8.75 -31.52
CA GLU A 199 23.28 9.29 -30.61
C GLU A 199 23.15 8.58 -29.26
N ILE A 200 24.24 7.96 -28.80
CA ILE A 200 24.30 7.33 -27.49
C ILE A 200 24.70 8.39 -26.46
N ILE A 201 23.83 8.65 -25.50
CA ILE A 201 24.08 9.56 -24.39
C ILE A 201 24.24 8.75 -23.11
N LEU A 202 25.41 8.80 -22.50
CA LEU A 202 25.63 8.23 -21.16
C LEU A 202 24.96 9.12 -20.12
N ARG A 203 24.11 8.52 -19.28
CA ARG A 203 23.44 9.18 -18.16
C ARG A 203 23.69 8.41 -16.87
N GLU A 204 23.59 9.13 -15.76
CA GLU A 204 23.65 8.57 -14.43
C GLU A 204 22.32 8.82 -13.72
N LYS A 205 21.86 7.84 -12.94
CA LYS A 205 20.73 8.00 -12.02
C LYS A 205 21.07 7.37 -10.68
N VAL A 206 20.58 7.96 -9.59
CA VAL A 206 20.62 7.32 -8.28
C VAL A 206 19.42 6.38 -8.20
N GLU A 207 19.67 5.13 -7.82
CA GLU A 207 18.64 4.13 -7.61
C GLU A 207 18.89 3.41 -6.27
N THR A 208 17.82 3.07 -5.58
CA THR A 208 17.87 2.43 -4.27
C THR A 208 17.86 0.92 -4.41
N PHE A 209 18.67 0.25 -3.61
CA PHE A 209 18.87 -1.20 -3.64
C PHE A 209 18.72 -1.81 -2.25
N VAL A 210 18.21 -3.04 -2.21
CA VAL A 210 18.27 -3.93 -1.04
C VAL A 210 19.17 -5.10 -1.42
N GLY A 211 20.43 -5.04 -0.98
CA GLY A 211 21.48 -5.89 -1.52
C GLY A 211 21.70 -5.60 -3.01
N GLU A 212 21.38 -6.56 -3.87
CA GLU A 212 21.61 -6.46 -5.32
C GLU A 212 20.33 -6.25 -6.14
N LEU A 213 19.17 -6.27 -5.48
CA LEU A 213 17.89 -6.00 -6.12
C LEU A 213 17.55 -4.52 -6.00
N SER A 214 17.00 -3.94 -7.08
CA SER A 214 16.39 -2.62 -6.99
C SER A 214 15.30 -2.64 -5.93
N ALA A 215 15.07 -1.51 -5.24
CA ALA A 215 14.03 -1.42 -4.22
C ALA A 215 12.65 -1.77 -4.77
N GLN A 216 12.37 -1.43 -6.03
CA GLN A 216 11.13 -1.79 -6.71
C GLN A 216 10.98 -3.31 -6.88
N ASP A 217 12.02 -3.99 -7.38
CA ASP A 217 11.99 -5.44 -7.61
C ASP A 217 11.96 -6.21 -6.29
N PHE A 218 12.75 -5.75 -5.31
CA PHE A 218 12.72 -6.31 -3.96
C PHE A 218 11.33 -6.18 -3.33
N LEU A 219 10.73 -4.99 -3.34
CA LEU A 219 9.43 -4.76 -2.71
C LEU A 219 8.30 -5.51 -3.42
N SER A 220 8.26 -5.49 -4.75
CA SER A 220 7.24 -6.27 -5.49
C SER A 220 7.34 -7.77 -5.18
N SER A 221 8.56 -8.33 -5.19
CA SER A 221 8.80 -9.72 -4.82
C SER A 221 8.42 -10.01 -3.37
N LEU A 222 8.79 -9.13 -2.44
CA LEU A 222 8.45 -9.28 -1.03
C LEU A 222 6.93 -9.26 -0.81
N LEU A 223 6.24 -8.26 -1.38
CA LEU A 223 4.80 -8.09 -1.24
C LEU A 223 4.04 -9.29 -1.80
N ASN A 224 4.35 -9.73 -3.03
CA ASN A 224 3.74 -10.92 -3.64
C ASN A 224 3.97 -12.17 -2.80
N ASN A 225 5.18 -12.38 -2.27
CA ASN A 225 5.47 -13.56 -1.47
C ASN A 225 4.70 -13.61 -0.14
N ILE A 226 4.34 -12.46 0.42
CA ILE A 226 3.55 -12.35 1.65
C ILE A 226 2.06 -12.13 1.37
N ASN A 227 1.60 -12.25 0.12
CA ASN A 227 0.23 -11.95 -0.33
C ASN A 227 -0.36 -10.72 0.39
N CYS A 228 0.27 -9.58 0.18
CA CYS A 228 0.04 -8.36 0.95
C CYS A 228 -1.18 -7.56 0.47
N LEU A 229 -1.95 -7.03 1.41
CA LEU A 229 -2.72 -5.81 1.20
C LEU A 229 -1.87 -4.59 1.57
N LEU A 230 -1.36 -3.87 0.57
CA LEU A 230 -0.63 -2.61 0.77
C LEU A 230 -1.62 -1.44 0.78
N ILE A 231 -1.84 -0.85 1.95
CA ILE A 231 -2.73 0.30 2.13
C ILE A 231 -1.92 1.60 2.07
N LEU A 232 -2.31 2.49 1.16
CA LEU A 232 -1.70 3.80 0.95
C LEU A 232 -2.73 4.91 1.27
N ASP A 233 -2.71 5.42 2.51
CA ASP A 233 -3.71 6.40 2.96
C ASP A 233 -3.24 7.84 2.65
N GLY A 234 -4.00 8.56 1.83
CA GLY A 234 -3.88 10.00 1.60
C GLY A 234 -3.00 10.44 0.43
N ILE A 235 -3.28 10.01 -0.81
CA ILE A 235 -2.53 10.45 -2.01
C ILE A 235 -2.55 11.98 -2.17
N ASP A 236 -3.69 12.61 -1.86
CA ASP A 236 -3.87 14.06 -1.92
C ASP A 236 -3.05 14.82 -0.85
N GLU A 237 -2.45 14.11 0.09
CA GLU A 237 -1.69 14.68 1.20
C GLU A 237 -0.16 14.59 0.99
N ILE A 238 0.28 14.04 -0.14
CA ILE A 238 1.68 14.05 -0.54
C ILE A 238 2.10 15.48 -0.97
N SER A 239 3.31 15.90 -0.60
CA SER A 239 3.88 17.15 -1.07
C SER A 239 3.92 17.21 -2.60
N LYS A 240 3.54 18.36 -3.17
CA LYS A 240 3.47 18.59 -4.63
C LYS A 240 4.79 18.28 -5.35
N GLU A 241 5.93 18.47 -4.67
CA GLU A 241 7.27 18.24 -5.21
C GLU A 241 7.50 16.77 -5.63
N ILE A 242 7.01 15.83 -4.83
CA ILE A 242 7.23 14.39 -5.04
C ILE A 242 5.98 13.63 -5.49
N GLN A 243 4.81 14.29 -5.51
CA GLN A 243 3.53 13.64 -5.75
C GLN A 243 3.49 12.91 -7.09
N ASN A 244 3.91 13.54 -8.19
CA ASN A 244 3.89 12.91 -9.51
C ASN A 244 4.81 11.69 -9.62
N ASN A 245 5.99 11.75 -8.99
CA ASN A 245 6.91 10.62 -8.97
C ASN A 245 6.36 9.49 -8.09
N THR A 246 5.77 9.84 -6.94
CA THR A 246 5.14 8.88 -6.02
C THR A 246 3.98 8.14 -6.69
N ILE A 247 3.09 8.86 -7.39
CA ILE A 247 1.97 8.27 -8.14
C ILE A 247 2.50 7.28 -9.19
N ARG A 248 3.48 7.70 -10.02
CA ARG A 248 4.11 6.82 -11.02
C ARG A 248 4.74 5.58 -10.40
N ASP A 249 5.37 5.72 -9.25
CA ASP A 249 5.98 4.59 -8.54
C ASP A 249 4.91 3.65 -7.96
N ILE A 250 3.79 4.16 -7.47
CA ILE A 250 2.63 3.37 -7.03
C ILE A 250 2.05 2.57 -8.21
N GLU A 251 1.87 3.18 -9.39
CA GLU A 251 1.38 2.49 -10.59
C GLU A 251 2.33 1.37 -11.01
N LYS A 252 3.63 1.69 -11.10
CA LYS A 252 4.67 0.71 -11.44
C LYS A 252 4.74 -0.44 -10.44
N LEU A 253 4.49 -0.17 -9.16
CA LEU A 253 4.41 -1.20 -8.15
C LEU A 253 3.15 -2.06 -8.35
N GLY A 254 1.99 -1.43 -8.51
CA GLY A 254 0.71 -2.11 -8.73
C GLY A 254 0.72 -3.04 -9.95
N LEU A 255 1.40 -2.64 -11.03
CA LEU A 255 1.62 -3.48 -12.22
C LEU A 255 2.46 -4.74 -11.97
N LYS A 256 3.29 -4.76 -10.92
CA LYS A 256 4.13 -5.90 -10.56
C LYS A 256 3.50 -6.79 -9.49
N LEU A 257 2.38 -6.38 -8.90
CA LEU A 257 1.70 -7.18 -7.89
C LEU A 257 0.74 -8.18 -8.56
N THR A 258 0.95 -9.47 -8.30
CA THR A 258 0.15 -10.57 -8.86
C THR A 258 -0.64 -11.31 -7.81
N ASP A 259 -0.05 -11.46 -6.61
CA ASP A 259 -0.64 -12.16 -5.46
C ASP A 259 -0.96 -11.19 -4.32
N SER A 260 -0.82 -9.90 -4.60
CA SER A 260 -0.97 -8.79 -3.67
C SER A 260 -1.72 -7.66 -4.36
N LYS A 261 -2.25 -6.73 -3.57
CA LYS A 261 -2.95 -5.58 -4.11
C LYS A 261 -2.68 -4.32 -3.30
N ILE A 262 -2.91 -3.19 -3.94
CA ILE A 262 -2.85 -1.87 -3.35
C ILE A 262 -4.28 -1.39 -3.07
N LEU A 263 -4.53 -0.87 -1.87
CA LEU A 263 -5.69 -0.05 -1.58
C LEU A 263 -5.18 1.37 -1.29
N ALA A 264 -5.43 2.31 -2.21
CA ALA A 264 -5.05 3.70 -2.03
C ALA A 264 -6.27 4.59 -1.76
N THR A 265 -6.11 5.68 -1.02
CA THR A 265 -7.18 6.67 -0.80
C THR A 265 -6.83 8.03 -1.40
N VAL A 266 -7.82 8.71 -1.97
CA VAL A 266 -7.63 10.05 -2.56
C VAL A 266 -8.89 10.92 -2.46
N ARG A 267 -8.73 12.24 -2.37
CA ARG A 267 -9.84 13.19 -2.54
C ARG A 267 -10.38 13.17 -3.97
N LYS A 268 -11.72 13.26 -4.10
CA LYS A 268 -12.39 13.33 -5.41
C LYS A 268 -11.89 14.47 -6.31
N SER A 269 -11.51 15.61 -5.74
CA SER A 269 -10.97 16.76 -6.49
C SER A 269 -9.61 16.48 -7.15
N GLU A 270 -8.86 15.49 -6.66
CA GLU A 270 -7.53 15.12 -7.17
C GLU A 270 -7.59 13.90 -8.09
N LEU A 271 -8.78 13.42 -8.44
CA LEU A 271 -8.98 12.23 -9.27
C LEU A 271 -8.39 12.34 -10.67
N ASN A 272 -8.18 13.56 -11.18
CA ASN A 272 -7.58 13.80 -12.51
C ASN A 272 -6.16 13.22 -12.63
N LYS A 273 -5.52 12.87 -11.51
CA LYS A 273 -4.28 12.09 -11.44
C LYS A 273 -4.66 10.62 -11.30
N LEU A 274 -5.23 10.06 -12.37
CA LEU A 274 -5.67 8.67 -12.38
C LEU A 274 -4.47 7.76 -12.18
N LEU A 275 -4.65 6.74 -11.33
CA LEU A 275 -3.75 5.60 -11.24
C LEU A 275 -4.24 4.56 -12.24
N ASP A 276 -3.48 4.33 -13.30
CA ASP A 276 -3.84 3.28 -14.28
C ASP A 276 -3.83 1.89 -13.59
N ASN A 277 -4.76 1.03 -13.98
CA ASN A 277 -4.94 -0.33 -13.43
C ASN A 277 -5.42 -0.37 -11.96
N PHE A 278 -6.18 0.65 -11.54
CA PHE A 278 -6.91 0.65 -10.29
C PHE A 278 -8.41 0.61 -10.56
N GLU A 279 -9.11 -0.31 -9.91
CA GLU A 279 -10.56 -0.24 -9.76
C GLU A 279 -10.88 0.96 -8.86
N ILE A 280 -11.70 1.87 -9.37
CA ILE A 280 -12.03 3.08 -8.63
C ILE A 280 -13.36 2.90 -7.92
N LEU A 281 -13.33 3.05 -6.60
CA LEU A 281 -14.51 2.96 -5.75
C LEU A 281 -14.76 4.32 -5.09
N GLU A 282 -16.01 4.79 -5.07
CA GLU A 282 -16.38 6.06 -4.46
C GLU A 282 -17.19 5.86 -3.18
N ILE A 283 -16.79 6.55 -2.11
CA ILE A 283 -17.60 6.68 -0.89
C ILE A 283 -18.77 7.63 -1.17
N SER A 284 -19.99 7.10 -1.09
CA SER A 284 -21.22 7.88 -1.22
C SER A 284 -21.53 8.71 0.04
N PRO A 285 -22.29 9.81 -0.10
CA PRO A 285 -22.82 10.55 1.04
C PRO A 285 -23.60 9.65 2.00
N LEU A 286 -23.62 10.03 3.28
CA LEU A 286 -24.43 9.36 4.30
C LEU A 286 -25.91 9.43 3.94
N ASN A 287 -26.61 8.32 4.15
CA ASN A 287 -28.07 8.31 4.10
C ASN A 287 -28.67 8.57 5.49
N VAL A 288 -29.99 8.80 5.55
CA VAL A 288 -30.72 9.08 6.80
C VAL A 288 -30.58 7.98 7.86
N LYS A 289 -30.34 6.73 7.48
CA LYS A 289 -30.14 5.62 8.44
C LYS A 289 -28.74 5.62 9.06
N GLN A 290 -27.78 6.32 8.46
CA GLN A 290 -26.40 6.41 8.91
C GLN A 290 -26.10 7.70 9.71
N ILE A 291 -27.03 8.66 9.71
CA ILE A 291 -27.00 9.89 10.52
C ILE A 291 -27.61 9.57 11.88
#